data_AF-A0A2T0UIW2-F1
#
_entry.id   AF-A0A2T0UIW2-F1
#
_cell.length_a   1.000
_cell.length_b   1.000
_cell.length_c   1.000
_cell.angle_alpha   90.00
_cell.angle_beta   90.00
_cell.angle_gamma   90.00
#
_symmetry.space_group_name_H-M   'P 1'
#
loop_
_entity.id
_entity.type
_entity.pdbx_description
1 polymer ?
#
loop_
_entity_poly.entity_id
_entity_poly.type
_entity_poly.pdbx_seq_one_letter_code
_entity_poly.pdbx_strand_id
1 'polypeptide(L)'
;MSLSAYEDLVHELARLDADSAASSAQATRRLERRRLALAGVRTELDARTAEVVDLSVRLRQSTPDLMPSNALQEAETAVDDPDAALAQAETALREAELSLRATVRAAQRPTLLPDVHHVVRELLVYGACMIACLIGQLVYLAASGGGGEAAWWVMFLPPVMAALVGYLLVGAANRPRLPRTDRDGRPVKAVVPHNPRLGVTLAVCTMALFAYFAFFA
;
A
#
# COMPACT_ATOMS: atom_id res chain seq x y z
N MET A 1 -57.92 56.46 10.13
CA MET A 1 -56.45 56.33 10.05
C MET A 1 -55.88 57.71 9.75
N SER A 2 -54.95 58.21 10.55
CA SER A 2 -54.23 59.45 10.23
C SER A 2 -53.23 59.19 9.10
N LEU A 3 -52.97 60.20 8.26
CA LEU A 3 -51.94 60.14 7.21
C LEU A 3 -50.57 59.72 7.76
N SER A 4 -50.23 60.14 8.99
CA SER A 4 -49.00 59.74 9.67
C SER A 4 -48.88 58.22 9.88
N ALA A 5 -49.99 57.55 10.26
CA ALA A 5 -49.98 56.11 10.47
C ALA A 5 -49.80 55.32 9.16
N TYR A 6 -50.20 55.90 8.03
CA TYR A 6 -49.95 55.33 6.71
C TYR A 6 -48.49 55.50 6.28
N GLU A 7 -47.91 56.69 6.48
CA GLU A 7 -46.49 56.96 6.20
C GLU A 7 -45.55 56.05 7.02
N ASP A 8 -45.87 55.84 8.30
CA ASP A 8 -45.14 54.92 9.18
C ASP A 8 -45.19 53.47 8.66
N LEU A 9 -46.36 52.99 8.24
CA LEU A 9 -46.53 51.66 7.66
C LEU A 9 -45.77 51.48 6.34
N VAL A 10 -45.75 52.50 5.48
CA VAL A 10 -44.98 52.46 4.22
C VAL A 10 -43.48 52.43 4.49
N HIS A 11 -42.99 53.17 5.49
CA HIS A 11 -41.59 53.12 5.92
C HIS A 11 -41.22 51.75 6.53
N GLU A 12 -42.12 51.15 7.31
CA GLU A 12 -41.90 49.83 7.90
C GLU A 12 -41.87 48.73 6.83
N LEU A 13 -42.77 48.78 5.84
CA LEU A 13 -42.76 47.88 4.68
C LEU A 13 -41.47 48.01 3.87
N ALA A 14 -41.05 49.23 3.54
CA ALA A 14 -39.82 49.47 2.79
C ALA A 14 -38.58 48.95 3.54
N ARG A 15 -38.58 49.05 4.88
CA ARG A 15 -37.51 48.49 5.72
C ARG A 15 -37.52 46.96 5.71
N LEU A 16 -38.68 46.33 5.87
CA LEU A 16 -38.82 44.87 5.81
C LEU A 16 -38.41 44.31 4.43
N ASP A 17 -38.78 45.00 3.34
CA ASP A 17 -38.37 44.64 1.99
C ASP A 17 -36.85 44.73 1.83
N ALA A 18 -36.23 45.81 2.33
CA ALA A 18 -34.77 45.97 2.31
C ALA A 18 -34.05 44.87 3.13
N ASP A 19 -34.55 44.53 4.32
CA ASP A 19 -34.00 43.47 5.17
C ASP A 19 -34.18 42.07 4.53
N SER A 20 -35.31 41.83 3.86
CA SER A 20 -35.56 40.59 3.11
C SER A 20 -34.65 40.47 1.87
N ALA A 21 -34.42 41.57 1.16
CA ALA A 21 -33.51 41.63 0.03
C ALA A 21 -32.05 41.42 0.47
N ALA A 22 -31.64 42.02 1.60
CA ALA A 22 -30.31 41.85 2.14
C ALA A 22 -30.06 40.40 2.62
N SER A 23 -31.02 39.81 3.32
CA SER A 23 -30.93 38.42 3.80
C SER A 23 -30.92 37.41 2.66
N SER A 24 -31.76 37.59 1.63
CA SER A 24 -31.75 36.74 0.43
C SER A 24 -30.46 36.89 -0.38
N ALA A 25 -29.92 38.11 -0.53
CA ALA A 25 -28.62 38.34 -1.15
C ALA A 25 -27.46 37.69 -0.35
N GLN A 26 -27.54 37.65 0.98
CA GLN A 26 -26.55 36.97 1.80
C GLN A 26 -26.69 35.44 1.69
N ALA A 27 -27.91 34.91 1.67
CA ALA A 27 -28.18 33.49 1.52
C ALA A 27 -27.69 32.96 0.16
N THR A 28 -27.95 33.69 -0.93
CA THR A 28 -27.48 33.34 -2.28
C THR A 28 -25.95 33.30 -2.35
N ARG A 29 -25.25 34.32 -1.82
CA ARG A 29 -23.78 34.31 -1.73
C ARG A 29 -23.22 33.15 -0.92
N ARG A 30 -23.88 32.76 0.18
CA ARG A 30 -23.47 31.58 0.98
C ARG A 30 -23.65 30.29 0.18
N LEU A 31 -24.78 30.14 -0.51
CA LEU A 31 -25.06 28.98 -1.37
C LEU A 31 -24.05 28.87 -2.53
N GLU A 32 -23.71 29.97 -3.18
CA GLU A 32 -22.71 29.99 -4.25
C GLU A 32 -21.32 29.55 -3.76
N ARG A 33 -20.87 30.06 -2.60
CA ARG A 33 -19.60 29.64 -1.98
C ARG A 33 -19.60 28.15 -1.67
N ARG A 34 -20.69 27.63 -1.10
CA ARG A 34 -20.84 26.20 -0.80
C ARG A 34 -20.81 25.34 -2.06
N ARG A 35 -21.50 25.77 -3.13
CA ARG A 35 -21.48 25.07 -4.43
C ARG A 35 -20.08 25.00 -5.02
N LEU A 36 -19.32 26.10 -4.96
CA LEU A 36 -17.94 26.13 -5.43
C LEU A 36 -17.03 25.21 -4.60
N ALA A 37 -17.16 25.23 -3.27
CA ALA A 37 -16.41 24.34 -2.38
C ALA A 37 -16.72 22.87 -2.66
N LEU A 38 -18.01 22.52 -2.78
CA LEU A 38 -18.44 21.16 -3.09
C LEU A 38 -17.95 20.69 -4.47
N ALA A 39 -17.96 21.57 -5.48
CA ALA A 39 -17.40 21.25 -6.80
C ALA A 39 -15.89 20.99 -6.73
N GLY A 40 -15.17 21.74 -5.90
CA GLY A 40 -13.74 21.52 -5.62
C GLY A 40 -13.49 20.14 -5.00
N VAL A 41 -14.18 19.83 -3.89
CA VAL A 41 -14.08 18.54 -3.20
C VAL A 41 -14.42 17.38 -4.14
N ARG A 42 -15.48 17.52 -4.95
CA ARG A 42 -15.87 16.48 -5.92
C ARG A 42 -14.79 16.23 -6.97
N THR A 43 -14.23 17.30 -7.53
CA THR A 43 -13.17 17.18 -8.55
C THR A 43 -11.93 16.50 -7.97
N GLU A 44 -11.58 16.83 -6.73
CA GLU A 44 -10.45 16.19 -6.04
C GLU A 44 -10.75 14.72 -5.74
N LEU A 45 -11.96 14.41 -5.27
CA LEU A 45 -12.40 13.04 -5.01
C LEU A 45 -12.35 12.17 -6.27
N ASP A 46 -12.86 12.68 -7.40
CA ASP A 46 -12.81 11.98 -8.70
C ASP A 46 -11.35 11.69 -9.11
N ALA A 47 -10.45 12.65 -8.94
CA ALA A 47 -9.02 12.46 -9.23
C ALA A 47 -8.37 11.40 -8.32
N ARG A 48 -8.72 11.38 -7.02
CA ARG A 48 -8.21 10.37 -6.07
C ARG A 48 -8.78 8.99 -6.31
N THR A 49 -10.05 8.89 -6.67
CA THR A 49 -10.66 7.63 -7.07
C THR A 49 -9.95 7.03 -8.28
N ALA A 50 -9.65 7.84 -9.30
CA ALA A 50 -8.89 7.38 -10.46
C ALA A 50 -7.47 6.90 -10.08
N GLU A 51 -6.79 7.62 -9.17
CA GLU A 51 -5.47 7.24 -8.65
C GLU A 51 -5.52 5.89 -7.91
N VAL A 52 -6.52 5.70 -7.04
CA VAL A 52 -6.72 4.44 -6.30
C VAL A 52 -6.99 3.27 -7.24
N VAL A 53 -7.79 3.48 -8.28
CA VAL A 53 -8.08 2.45 -9.29
C VAL A 53 -6.84 2.09 -10.10
N ASP A 54 -6.04 3.07 -10.54
CA ASP A 54 -4.78 2.78 -11.25
C ASP A 54 -3.80 2.03 -10.34
N LEU A 55 -3.69 2.43 -9.08
CA LEU A 55 -2.86 1.74 -8.10
C LEU A 55 -3.34 0.31 -7.80
N SER A 56 -4.65 0.08 -7.67
CA SER A 56 -5.20 -1.27 -7.45
C SER A 56 -4.89 -2.20 -8.62
N VAL A 57 -5.03 -1.70 -9.86
CA VAL A 57 -4.66 -2.43 -11.08
C VAL A 57 -3.16 -2.75 -11.10
N ARG A 58 -2.28 -1.77 -10.81
CA ARG A 58 -0.83 -1.98 -10.76
C ARG A 58 -0.41 -2.99 -9.69
N LEU A 59 -1.07 -2.96 -8.54
CA LEU A 59 -0.85 -3.89 -7.44
C LEU A 59 -1.52 -5.25 -7.64
N ARG A 60 -2.35 -5.40 -8.69
CA ARG A 60 -3.20 -6.58 -8.95
C ARG A 60 -4.10 -6.91 -7.75
N GLN A 61 -4.60 -5.89 -7.07
CA GLN A 61 -5.54 -6.02 -5.97
C GLN A 61 -6.95 -5.62 -6.43
N SER A 62 -7.97 -6.20 -5.81
CA SER A 62 -9.35 -5.76 -6.01
C SER A 62 -9.47 -4.30 -5.60
N THR A 63 -10.11 -3.49 -6.44
CA THR A 63 -10.45 -2.11 -6.08
C THR A 63 -11.31 -2.13 -4.81
N PRO A 64 -10.95 -1.37 -3.78
CA PRO A 64 -11.75 -1.29 -2.55
C PRO A 64 -13.12 -0.71 -2.87
N ASP A 65 -14.12 -1.07 -2.07
CA ASP A 65 -15.42 -0.41 -2.15
C ASP A 65 -15.26 1.05 -1.69
N LEU A 66 -15.59 1.98 -2.58
CA LEU A 66 -15.46 3.41 -2.37
C LEU A 66 -16.75 4.05 -1.83
N MET A 67 -17.82 3.25 -1.65
CA MET A 67 -19.09 3.68 -1.09
C MET A 67 -19.41 2.86 0.18
N PRO A 68 -18.85 3.24 1.35
CA PRO A 68 -19.09 2.50 2.57
C PRO A 68 -20.58 2.53 2.96
N SER A 69 -21.05 1.45 3.59
CA SER A 69 -22.46 1.24 3.97
C SER A 69 -23.07 2.36 4.83
N ASN A 70 -22.24 3.17 5.50
CA ASN A 70 -22.68 4.22 6.41
C ASN A 70 -22.88 5.58 5.72
N ALA A 71 -22.61 5.68 4.41
CA ALA A 71 -22.68 6.92 3.65
C ALA A 71 -24.07 7.58 3.66
N LEU A 72 -25.14 6.78 3.80
CA LEU A 72 -26.51 7.29 3.89
C LEU A 72 -26.77 8.03 5.22
N GLN A 73 -26.27 7.50 6.33
CA GLN A 73 -26.46 8.09 7.65
C GLN A 73 -25.63 9.36 7.83
N GLU A 74 -24.45 9.40 7.22
CA GLU A 74 -23.60 10.61 7.17
C GLU A 74 -24.17 11.68 6.22
N ALA A 75 -24.89 11.28 5.18
CA ALA A 75 -25.58 12.23 4.29
C ALA A 75 -26.76 12.92 4.98
N GLU A 76 -27.47 12.23 5.87
CA GLU A 76 -28.57 12.82 6.65
C GLU A 76 -28.06 13.88 7.65
N THR A 77 -26.97 13.61 8.37
CA THR A 77 -26.36 14.58 9.29
C THR A 77 -25.72 15.77 8.57
N ALA A 78 -25.28 15.59 7.33
CA ALA A 78 -24.73 16.67 6.51
C ALA A 78 -25.78 17.71 6.06
N VAL A 79 -27.07 17.36 6.08
CA VAL A 79 -28.16 18.31 5.77
C VAL A 79 -28.32 19.35 6.89
N ASP A 80 -28.08 18.94 8.14
CA ASP A 80 -28.25 19.80 9.32
C ASP A 80 -27.10 20.83 9.46
N ASP A 81 -25.87 20.45 9.11
CA ASP A 81 -24.71 21.36 9.08
C ASP A 81 -23.81 21.12 7.85
N PRO A 82 -24.09 21.78 6.72
CA PRO A 82 -23.34 21.57 5.48
C PRO A 82 -21.92 22.14 5.52
N ASP A 83 -21.64 23.14 6.36
CA ASP A 83 -20.30 23.72 6.45
C ASP A 83 -19.38 22.78 7.26
N ALA A 84 -19.88 22.20 8.35
CA ALA A 84 -19.17 21.15 9.09
C ALA A 84 -18.94 19.90 8.23
N ALA A 85 -19.94 19.48 7.45
CA ALA A 85 -19.82 18.34 6.54
C ALA A 85 -18.73 18.55 5.47
N LEU A 86 -18.64 19.76 4.89
CA LEU A 86 -17.57 20.09 3.94
C LEU A 86 -16.18 20.06 4.60
N ALA A 87 -16.03 20.63 5.80
CA ALA A 87 -14.76 20.59 6.53
C ALA A 87 -14.33 19.17 6.89
N GLN A 88 -15.29 18.31 7.24
CA GLN A 88 -15.05 16.89 7.51
C GLN A 88 -14.63 16.14 6.24
N ALA A 89 -15.29 16.40 5.11
CA ALA A 89 -14.93 15.82 3.81
C ALA A 89 -13.49 16.20 3.39
N GLU A 90 -13.10 17.47 3.54
CA GLU A 90 -11.72 17.90 3.27
C GLU A 90 -10.70 17.19 4.17
N THR A 91 -11.03 17.04 5.46
CA THR A 91 -10.15 16.35 6.42
C THR A 91 -10.00 14.87 6.06
N ALA A 92 -11.11 14.20 5.77
CA ALA A 92 -11.12 12.80 5.34
C ALA A 92 -10.32 12.60 4.04
N LEU A 93 -10.41 13.54 3.10
CA LEU A 93 -9.64 13.49 1.85
C LEU A 93 -8.13 13.60 2.12
N ARG A 94 -7.70 14.50 3.03
CA ARG A 94 -6.29 14.60 3.44
C ARG A 94 -5.80 13.33 4.13
N GLU A 95 -6.61 12.73 4.99
CA GLU A 95 -6.28 11.46 5.63
C GLU A 95 -6.17 10.31 4.62
N ALA A 96 -7.09 10.25 3.66
CA ALA A 96 -7.05 9.31 2.55
C ALA A 96 -5.76 9.48 1.73
N GLU A 97 -5.34 10.71 1.45
CA GLU A 97 -4.08 10.97 0.76
C GLU A 97 -2.86 10.48 1.57
N LEU A 98 -2.83 10.72 2.88
CA LEU A 98 -1.74 10.27 3.74
C LEU A 98 -1.67 8.74 3.77
N SER A 99 -2.81 8.07 3.88
CA SER A 99 -2.89 6.60 3.85
C SER A 99 -2.45 6.04 2.48
N LEU A 100 -2.86 6.65 1.37
CA LEU A 100 -2.43 6.27 0.02
C LEU A 100 -0.91 6.43 -0.14
N ARG A 101 -0.33 7.54 0.32
CA ARG A 101 1.13 7.73 0.29
C ARG A 101 1.84 6.68 1.14
N ALA A 102 1.28 6.29 2.28
CA ALA A 102 1.84 5.24 3.13
C ALA A 102 1.79 3.86 2.46
N THR A 103 0.67 3.49 1.81
CA THR A 103 0.52 2.21 1.11
C THR A 103 1.44 2.14 -0.11
N VAL A 104 1.57 3.22 -0.89
CA VAL A 104 2.52 3.30 -2.01
C VAL A 104 3.96 3.10 -1.50
N ARG A 105 4.35 3.77 -0.41
CA ARG A 105 5.68 3.58 0.20
C ARG A 105 5.89 2.15 0.68
N ALA A 106 4.87 1.52 1.26
CA ALA A 106 4.95 0.12 1.69
C ALA A 106 5.09 -0.83 0.48
N ALA A 107 4.37 -0.58 -0.61
CA ALA A 107 4.46 -1.37 -1.85
C ALA A 107 5.80 -1.21 -2.59
N GLN A 108 6.52 -0.11 -2.35
CA GLN A 108 7.88 0.11 -2.83
C GLN A 108 8.96 -0.62 -2.00
N ARG A 109 8.62 -1.18 -0.83
CA ARG A 109 9.53 -1.98 -0.01
C ARG A 109 9.59 -3.44 -0.51
N PRO A 110 10.66 -4.17 -0.21
CA PRO A 110 10.74 -5.60 -0.53
C PRO A 110 9.61 -6.38 0.16
N THR A 111 9.08 -7.39 -0.54
CA THR A 111 7.87 -8.10 -0.08
C THR A 111 8.12 -8.98 1.15
N LEU A 112 9.33 -9.50 1.29
CA LEU A 112 9.74 -10.35 2.40
C LEU A 112 10.55 -9.53 3.40
N LEU A 113 10.08 -9.44 4.65
CA LEU A 113 10.73 -8.75 5.77
C LEU A 113 11.22 -7.32 5.41
N PRO A 114 10.29 -6.36 5.22
CA PRO A 114 10.59 -5.05 4.66
C PRO A 114 11.54 -4.20 5.52
N ASP A 115 11.52 -4.41 6.84
CA ASP A 115 12.31 -3.63 7.80
C ASP A 115 13.63 -4.31 8.19
N VAL A 116 13.89 -5.52 7.68
CA VAL A 116 15.07 -6.30 8.02
C VAL A 116 16.21 -6.00 7.05
N HIS A 117 17.43 -5.94 7.59
CA HIS A 117 18.64 -5.74 6.80
C HIS A 117 18.78 -6.81 5.70
N HIS A 118 19.19 -6.40 4.49
CA HIS A 118 19.24 -7.27 3.31
C HIS A 118 20.00 -8.59 3.54
N VAL A 119 21.10 -8.54 4.30
CA VAL A 119 21.91 -9.71 4.67
C VAL A 119 21.10 -10.77 5.42
N VAL A 120 20.28 -10.36 6.40
CA VAL A 120 19.50 -11.29 7.23
C VAL A 120 18.40 -11.95 6.38
N ARG A 121 17.79 -11.19 5.48
CA ARG A 121 16.79 -11.73 4.54
C ARG A 121 17.38 -12.77 3.60
N GLU A 122 18.53 -12.46 3.00
CA GLU A 122 19.25 -13.42 2.15
C GLU A 122 19.64 -14.67 2.95
N LEU A 123 20.15 -14.50 4.17
CA LEU A 123 20.51 -15.61 5.05
C LEU A 123 19.32 -16.53 5.34
N LEU A 124 18.11 -15.98 5.58
CA LEU A 124 16.91 -16.77 5.82
C LEU A 124 16.48 -17.57 4.58
N VAL A 125 16.50 -16.95 3.40
CA VAL A 125 16.09 -17.62 2.15
C VAL A 125 17.09 -18.72 1.78
N TYR A 126 18.40 -18.41 1.77
CA TYR A 126 19.43 -19.41 1.49
C TYR A 126 19.45 -20.50 2.57
N GLY A 127 19.37 -20.12 3.85
CA GLY A 127 19.34 -21.04 4.98
C GLY A 127 18.17 -22.02 4.90
N ALA A 128 16.95 -21.53 4.62
CA ALA A 128 15.78 -22.39 4.44
C ALA A 128 15.95 -23.38 3.27
N CYS A 129 16.49 -22.92 2.14
CA CYS A 129 16.78 -23.80 1.00
C CYS A 129 17.81 -24.88 1.35
N MET A 130 18.86 -24.51 2.10
CA MET A 130 19.92 -25.43 2.52
C MET A 130 19.44 -26.44 3.56
N ILE A 131 18.59 -26.04 4.50
CA ILE A 131 17.97 -26.95 5.46
C ILE A 131 17.07 -27.96 4.73
N ALA A 132 16.23 -27.49 3.80
CA ALA A 132 15.37 -28.37 3.00
C ALA A 132 16.21 -29.36 2.17
N CYS A 133 17.30 -28.89 1.57
CA CYS A 133 18.26 -29.73 0.86
C CYS A 133 18.88 -30.80 1.77
N LEU A 134 19.38 -30.41 2.94
CA LEU A 134 20.00 -31.31 3.90
C LEU A 134 19.02 -32.38 4.38
N ILE A 135 17.78 -32.00 4.69
CA ILE A 135 16.72 -32.96 5.07
C ILE A 135 16.51 -33.98 3.94
N GLY A 136 16.42 -33.53 2.69
CA GLY A 136 16.29 -34.42 1.53
C GLY A 136 17.47 -35.39 1.39
N GLN A 137 18.69 -34.90 1.59
CA GLN A 137 19.90 -35.73 1.56
C GLN A 137 19.93 -36.77 2.69
N LEU A 138 19.50 -36.41 3.91
CA LEU A 138 19.40 -37.34 5.05
C LEU A 138 18.33 -38.42 4.82
N VAL A 139 17.16 -38.04 4.27
CA VAL A 139 16.11 -39.00 3.91
C VAL A 139 16.61 -39.97 2.83
N TYR A 140 17.32 -39.46 1.83
CA TYR A 140 17.94 -40.31 0.81
C TYR A 140 18.94 -41.29 1.43
N LEU A 141 19.83 -40.81 2.30
CA LEU A 141 20.83 -41.64 2.98
C LEU A 141 20.17 -42.76 3.80
N ALA A 142 19.11 -42.42 4.54
CA ALA A 142 18.33 -43.38 5.32
C ALA A 142 17.63 -44.42 4.43
N ALA A 143 17.15 -44.02 3.25
CA ALA A 143 16.47 -44.92 2.31
C ALA A 143 17.42 -45.81 1.53
N SER A 144 18.62 -45.34 1.18
CA SER A 144 19.59 -46.06 0.35
C SER A 144 20.54 -46.96 1.15
N GLY A 145 20.51 -46.88 2.49
CA GLY A 145 21.35 -47.71 3.37
C GLY A 145 22.83 -47.33 3.43
N GLY A 146 23.21 -46.17 2.90
CA GLY A 146 24.59 -45.67 2.89
C GLY A 146 25.52 -46.33 1.86
N GLY A 147 26.41 -45.53 1.26
CA GLY A 147 27.58 -46.02 0.50
C GLY A 147 27.30 -46.54 -0.91
N GLY A 148 27.44 -45.67 -1.91
CA GLY A 148 27.49 -46.04 -3.33
C GLY A 148 28.13 -44.93 -4.16
N GLU A 149 28.53 -45.23 -5.40
CA GLU A 149 29.13 -44.24 -6.31
C GLU A 149 28.18 -43.05 -6.57
N ALA A 150 26.86 -43.27 -6.46
CA ALA A 150 25.83 -42.25 -6.51
C ALA A 150 25.87 -41.25 -5.34
N ALA A 151 26.48 -41.60 -4.20
CA ALA A 151 26.56 -40.73 -3.03
C ALA A 151 27.35 -39.44 -3.31
N TRP A 152 28.35 -39.51 -4.21
CA TRP A 152 29.11 -38.32 -4.63
C TRP A 152 28.22 -37.31 -5.35
N TRP A 153 27.36 -37.76 -6.26
CA TRP A 153 26.40 -36.89 -6.96
C TRP A 153 25.39 -36.28 -6.00
N VAL A 154 24.90 -37.06 -5.03
CA VAL A 154 23.96 -36.59 -4.01
C VAL A 154 24.60 -35.65 -3.00
N MET A 155 25.92 -35.74 -2.78
CA MET A 155 26.63 -34.82 -1.89
C MET A 155 26.81 -33.43 -2.51
N PHE A 156 27.14 -33.34 -3.81
CA PHE A 156 27.51 -32.08 -4.45
C PHE A 156 26.38 -31.41 -5.25
N LEU A 157 25.57 -32.18 -5.97
CA LEU A 157 24.58 -31.61 -6.88
C LEU A 157 23.44 -30.89 -6.13
N PRO A 158 22.83 -31.47 -5.07
CA PRO A 158 21.70 -30.84 -4.38
C PRO A 158 22.04 -29.49 -3.71
N PRO A 159 23.16 -29.32 -2.97
CA PRO A 159 23.49 -28.02 -2.37
C PRO A 159 23.76 -26.93 -3.42
N VAL A 160 24.36 -27.27 -4.55
CA VAL A 160 24.57 -26.32 -5.66
C VAL A 160 23.23 -25.90 -6.27
N MET A 161 22.33 -26.86 -6.51
CA MET A 161 20.98 -26.57 -6.99
C MET A 161 20.18 -25.74 -5.98
N ALA A 162 20.29 -26.04 -4.70
CA ALA A 162 19.64 -25.29 -3.62
C ALA A 162 20.17 -23.85 -3.53
N ALA A 163 21.46 -23.62 -3.74
CA ALA A 163 22.04 -22.28 -3.82
C ALA A 163 21.49 -21.51 -5.03
N LEU A 164 21.36 -22.15 -6.19
CA LEU A 164 20.83 -21.53 -7.41
C LEU A 164 19.34 -21.21 -7.26
N VAL A 165 18.55 -22.13 -6.70
CA VAL A 165 17.13 -21.91 -6.38
C VAL A 165 17.00 -20.78 -5.35
N GLY A 166 17.80 -20.79 -4.30
CA GLY A 166 17.85 -19.72 -3.31
C GLY A 166 18.16 -18.35 -3.93
N TYR A 167 19.11 -18.30 -4.88
CA TYR A 167 19.45 -17.08 -5.61
C TYR A 167 18.27 -16.55 -6.43
N LEU A 168 17.57 -17.43 -7.14
CA LEU A 168 16.35 -17.06 -7.89
C LEU A 168 15.23 -16.59 -6.96
N LEU A 169 15.04 -17.26 -5.81
CA LEU A 169 14.04 -16.89 -4.82
C LEU A 169 14.35 -15.55 -4.15
N VAL A 170 15.61 -15.24 -3.85
CA VAL A 170 16.05 -13.92 -3.37
C VAL A 170 15.72 -12.84 -4.39
N GLY A 171 15.98 -13.10 -5.68
CA GLY A 171 15.64 -12.18 -6.76
C GLY A 171 14.13 -11.92 -6.87
N ALA A 172 13.31 -12.95 -6.71
CA ALA A 172 11.85 -12.83 -6.74
C ALA A 172 11.29 -12.15 -5.48
N ALA A 173 11.73 -12.56 -4.29
CA ALA A 173 11.21 -12.08 -3.00
C ALA A 173 11.62 -10.63 -2.70
N ASN A 174 12.79 -10.20 -3.16
CA ASN A 174 13.30 -8.86 -2.93
C ASN A 174 12.80 -7.85 -3.97
N ARG A 175 12.07 -8.29 -5.01
CA ARG A 175 11.54 -7.39 -6.02
C ARG A 175 10.41 -6.55 -5.43
N PRO A 176 10.50 -5.22 -5.40
CA PRO A 176 9.41 -4.37 -4.94
C PRO A 176 8.22 -4.47 -5.90
N ARG A 177 7.01 -4.33 -5.38
CA ARG A 177 5.77 -4.46 -6.17
C ARG A 177 5.56 -3.24 -7.07
N LEU A 178 5.99 -2.07 -6.61
CA LEU A 178 6.00 -0.84 -7.39
C LEU A 178 7.44 -0.37 -7.65
N PRO A 179 7.74 0.14 -8.85
CA PRO A 179 9.01 0.81 -9.10
C PRO A 179 9.13 2.02 -8.19
N ARG A 180 10.31 2.23 -7.61
CA ARG A 180 10.58 3.44 -6.84
C ARG A 180 10.65 4.61 -7.82
N THR A 181 9.88 5.66 -7.58
CA THR A 181 9.91 6.87 -8.41
C THR A 181 10.94 7.86 -7.89
N ASP A 182 11.62 8.56 -8.79
CA ASP A 182 12.50 9.69 -8.47
C ASP A 182 11.67 10.95 -8.17
N ARG A 183 12.33 12.02 -7.73
CA ARG A 183 11.73 13.35 -7.48
C ARG A 183 11.02 13.92 -8.72
N ASP A 184 11.46 13.52 -9.90
CA ASP A 184 10.87 13.89 -11.19
C ASP A 184 9.78 12.91 -11.68
N GLY A 185 9.32 11.99 -10.83
CA GLY A 185 8.29 11.01 -11.17
C GLY A 185 8.74 9.88 -12.10
N ARG A 186 10.04 9.82 -12.45
CA ARG A 186 10.59 8.78 -13.32
C ARG A 186 10.83 7.47 -12.54
N PRO A 187 10.55 6.29 -13.12
CA PRO A 187 10.80 5.02 -12.46
C PRO A 187 12.32 4.77 -12.34
N VAL A 188 12.81 4.67 -11.12
CA VAL A 188 14.17 4.24 -10.79
C VAL A 188 14.21 2.72 -10.85
N LYS A 189 15.15 2.18 -11.63
CA LYS A 189 15.37 0.73 -11.70
C LYS A 189 15.75 0.23 -10.31
N ALA A 190 14.90 -0.63 -9.74
CA ALA A 190 15.20 -1.27 -8.47
C ALA A 190 16.39 -2.23 -8.67
N VAL A 191 17.58 -1.80 -8.28
CA VAL A 191 18.74 -2.67 -8.20
C VAL A 191 18.58 -3.46 -6.91
N VAL A 192 18.20 -4.73 -7.03
CA VAL A 192 18.16 -5.62 -5.89
C VAL A 192 19.62 -6.02 -5.60
N PRO A 193 20.17 -5.67 -4.42
CA PRO A 193 21.49 -6.15 -4.05
C PRO A 193 21.44 -7.69 -3.94
N HIS A 194 22.45 -8.36 -4.46
CA HIS A 194 22.60 -9.81 -4.38
C HIS A 194 23.98 -10.10 -3.80
N ASN A 195 24.07 -10.92 -2.76
CA ASN A 195 25.34 -11.41 -2.26
C ASN A 195 25.53 -12.90 -2.58
N PRO A 196 26.05 -13.26 -3.76
CA PRO A 196 26.24 -14.66 -4.15
C PRO A 196 27.22 -15.40 -3.22
N ARG A 197 28.09 -14.67 -2.53
CA ARG A 197 29.07 -15.25 -1.60
C ARG A 197 28.39 -15.97 -0.44
N LEU A 198 27.27 -15.43 0.07
CA LEU A 198 26.53 -16.06 1.17
C LEU A 198 25.96 -17.41 0.77
N GLY A 199 25.37 -17.51 -0.42
CA GLY A 199 24.86 -18.76 -0.96
C GLY A 199 25.96 -19.82 -1.11
N VAL A 200 27.12 -19.43 -1.64
CA VAL A 200 28.29 -20.33 -1.78
C VAL A 200 28.81 -20.78 -0.42
N THR A 201 28.97 -19.87 0.55
CA THR A 201 29.46 -20.24 1.89
C THR A 201 28.53 -21.23 2.58
N LEU A 202 27.21 -21.02 2.46
CA LEU A 202 26.23 -21.93 3.04
C LEU A 202 26.25 -23.29 2.34
N ALA A 203 26.37 -23.33 1.00
CA ALA A 203 26.48 -24.58 0.26
C ALA A 203 27.70 -25.41 0.71
N VAL A 204 28.86 -24.78 0.88
CA VAL A 204 30.08 -25.45 1.37
C VAL A 204 29.86 -25.98 2.80
N CYS A 205 29.24 -25.19 3.69
CA CYS A 205 28.91 -25.65 5.03
C CYS A 205 27.94 -26.84 5.02
N THR A 206 26.92 -26.83 4.16
CA THR A 206 25.97 -27.94 4.02
C THR A 206 26.63 -29.20 3.48
N MET A 207 27.54 -29.08 2.51
CA MET A 207 28.35 -30.20 2.02
C MET A 207 29.20 -30.81 3.14
N ALA A 208 29.88 -29.96 3.93
CA ALA A 208 30.71 -30.42 5.05
C ALA A 208 29.89 -31.13 6.13
N LEU A 209 28.71 -30.59 6.47
CA LEU A 209 27.79 -31.21 7.42
C LEU A 209 27.27 -32.56 6.91
N PHE A 210 26.85 -32.64 5.65
CA PHE A 210 26.38 -33.89 5.07
C PHE A 210 27.49 -34.94 5.02
N ALA A 211 28.71 -34.57 4.64
CA ALA A 211 29.86 -35.47 4.67
C ALA A 211 30.12 -36.01 6.08
N TYR A 212 30.05 -35.14 7.10
CA TYR A 212 30.19 -35.58 8.49
C TYR A 212 29.14 -36.65 8.85
N PHE A 213 27.86 -36.42 8.55
CA PHE A 213 26.82 -37.42 8.80
C PHE A 213 27.00 -38.70 7.99
N ALA A 214 27.39 -38.60 6.71
CA ALA A 214 27.55 -39.77 5.86
C ALA A 214 28.72 -40.69 6.26
N PHE A 215 29.76 -40.15 6.92
CA PHE A 215 30.94 -40.92 7.33
C PHE A 215 30.96 -41.30 8.82
N PHE A 216 30.28 -40.53 9.68
CA PHE A 216 30.38 -40.69 11.14
C PHE A 216 29.05 -41.02 11.85
N ALA A 217 27.89 -40.94 11.17
CA ALA A 217 26.60 -41.33 11.74
C ALA A 217 26.12 -42.68 11.18
#